data_AF-A0A9R0J489-F1
#
_entry.id   AF-A0A9R0J489-F1
#
_cell.length_a   1.000
_cell.length_b   1.000
_cell.length_c   1.000
_cell.angle_alpha   90.00
_cell.angle_beta   90.00
_cell.angle_gamma   90.00
#
_symmetry.space_group_name_H-M   'P 1'
#
loop_
_entity.id
_entity.type
_entity.pdbx_description
1 polymer ?
#
loop_
_entity_poly.entity_id
_entity_poly.type
_entity_poly.pdbx_seq_one_letter_code
_entity_poly.pdbx_strand_id
1 'polypeptide(L)'
;MDVHNAFLHGDLDEEVYMKPPPGFQGGKPDYSLFTLTQGAINLSVLVYVDDLIISGNDTSAIVDFKSYLGQCFHMKDLGILKYFLGIEVARSPEGIFLCQRKYTLDIIAEADLLGARPAGSHIEQNHTLAVADDDLFHDLEMYRRLVGRLIYLSFTRPDLAYTVHILAQFMQAPRQTHWEAAMRTV
;
A
#
# COMPACT_ATOMS: atom_id res chain seq x y z
N MET A 1 -0.77 -12.93 -9.23
CA MET A 1 -0.16 -13.06 -10.57
C MET A 1 0.52 -11.73 -10.84
N ASP A 2 1.60 -11.75 -11.61
CA ASP A 2 2.37 -10.56 -11.96
C ASP A 2 2.57 -10.54 -13.49
N VAL A 3 2.24 -9.44 -14.14
CA VAL A 3 2.38 -9.27 -15.59
C VAL A 3 3.79 -8.79 -15.90
N HIS A 4 4.46 -9.43 -16.87
CA HIS A 4 5.78 -8.98 -17.30
C HIS A 4 5.64 -7.73 -18.18
N ASN A 5 6.04 -6.57 -17.64
CA ASN A 5 5.94 -5.23 -18.27
C ASN A 5 4.49 -4.83 -18.62
N ALA A 6 3.68 -4.36 -17.66
CA ALA A 6 2.38 -3.74 -17.95
C ALA A 6 2.49 -2.33 -18.56
N PHE A 7 3.70 -1.79 -18.72
CA PHE A 7 3.91 -0.60 -19.52
C PHE A 7 3.86 -0.94 -21.01
N LEU A 8 2.93 -0.33 -21.73
CA LEU A 8 2.94 -0.34 -23.19
C LEU A 8 4.23 0.35 -23.67
N HIS A 9 5.09 -0.41 -24.36
CA HIS A 9 6.28 0.16 -25.00
C HIS A 9 5.89 0.81 -26.33
N GLY A 10 5.57 2.11 -26.30
CA GLY A 10 5.28 2.92 -27.48
C GLY A 10 4.36 4.10 -27.15
N ASP A 11 4.32 5.08 -28.04
CA ASP A 11 3.29 6.13 -27.99
C ASP A 11 1.92 5.49 -28.31
N LEU A 12 0.94 5.74 -27.46
CA LEU A 12 -0.44 5.33 -27.66
C LEU A 12 -1.13 6.34 -28.56
N ASP A 13 -1.21 6.04 -29.85
CA ASP A 13 -1.98 6.84 -30.83
C ASP A 13 -3.50 6.68 -30.67
N GLU A 14 -3.96 5.71 -29.87
CA GLU A 14 -5.37 5.40 -29.65
C GLU A 14 -5.69 5.20 -28.16
N GLU A 15 -6.91 5.57 -27.75
CA GLU A 15 -7.42 5.24 -26.41
C GLU A 15 -7.67 3.73 -26.30
N VAL A 16 -6.77 3.02 -25.62
CA VAL A 16 -6.93 1.59 -25.33
C VAL A 16 -7.82 1.41 -24.10
N TYR A 17 -9.09 1.07 -24.34
CA TYR A 17 -10.01 0.64 -23.29
C TYR A 17 -9.83 -0.86 -23.02
N MET A 18 -9.47 -1.23 -21.79
CA MET A 18 -9.54 -2.63 -21.36
C MET A 18 -11.01 -3.06 -21.30
N LYS A 19 -11.39 -4.00 -22.16
CA LYS A 19 -12.68 -4.69 -22.01
C LYS A 19 -12.52 -5.80 -20.96
N PRO A 20 -13.41 -5.88 -19.95
CA PRO A 20 -13.36 -6.96 -18.97
C PRO A 20 -13.47 -8.32 -19.68
N PRO A 21 -12.82 -9.38 -19.15
CA PRO A 21 -12.93 -10.72 -19.71
C PRO A 21 -14.39 -11.17 -19.79
N PRO A 22 -14.75 -12.03 -20.76
CA PRO A 22 -16.12 -12.50 -20.92
C PRO A 22 -16.72 -13.04 -19.61
N GLY A 23 -17.88 -12.50 -19.21
CA GLY A 23 -18.60 -12.91 -18.00
C GLY A 23 -18.35 -12.05 -16.75
N PHE A 24 -17.32 -11.20 -16.72
CA PHE A 24 -17.09 -10.30 -15.60
C PHE A 24 -17.95 -9.05 -15.71
N GLN A 25 -18.58 -8.65 -14.59
CA GLN A 25 -19.26 -7.37 -14.48
C GLN A 25 -18.32 -6.36 -13.82
N GLY A 26 -18.07 -5.23 -14.50
CA GLY A 26 -17.45 -4.07 -13.86
C GLY A 26 -18.50 -3.36 -13.01
N GLY A 27 -18.40 -3.43 -11.69
CA GLY A 27 -19.16 -2.55 -10.80
C GLY A 27 -18.65 -1.10 -10.91
N LYS A 28 -19.50 -0.10 -10.72
CA LYS A 28 -19.04 1.30 -10.52
C LYS A 28 -18.44 1.47 -9.11
N PRO A 29 -17.40 2.31 -8.88
CA PRO A 29 -16.33 2.78 -9.75
C PRO A 29 -14.97 2.19 -9.32
N ASP A 30 -14.90 0.93 -8.91
CA ASP A 30 -13.59 0.29 -8.71
C ASP A 30 -13.12 -0.27 -10.05
N TYR A 31 -12.43 0.57 -10.83
CA TYR A 31 -11.83 0.18 -12.11
C TYR A 31 -10.85 -1.00 -12.01
N SER A 32 -10.42 -1.34 -10.80
CA SER A 32 -9.49 -2.41 -10.48
C SER A 32 -10.16 -3.73 -10.08
N LEU A 33 -11.43 -3.74 -9.65
CA LEU A 33 -12.07 -4.95 -9.11
C LEU A 33 -13.10 -5.51 -10.09
N PHE A 34 -12.83 -6.72 -10.59
CA PHE A 34 -13.71 -7.45 -11.48
C PHE A 34 -14.30 -8.65 -10.75
N THR A 35 -15.62 -8.80 -10.81
CA THR A 35 -16.32 -9.95 -10.25
C THR A 35 -17.03 -10.76 -11.33
N LEU A 36 -16.90 -12.08 -11.23
CA LEU A 36 -17.60 -13.08 -12.03
C LEU A 36 -18.45 -13.92 -11.08
N THR A 37 -19.77 -13.84 -11.27
CA THR A 37 -20.74 -14.67 -10.55
C THR A 37 -21.49 -15.52 -11.58
N GLN A 38 -21.25 -16.83 -11.56
CA GLN A 38 -21.94 -17.81 -12.40
C GLN A 38 -22.56 -18.89 -11.52
N GLY A 39 -23.85 -18.78 -11.24
CA GLY A 39 -24.56 -19.70 -10.34
C GLY A 39 -23.95 -19.67 -8.94
N ALA A 40 -23.37 -20.80 -8.50
CA ALA A 40 -22.69 -20.92 -7.21
C ALA A 40 -21.22 -20.50 -7.24
N ILE A 41 -20.63 -20.28 -8.42
CA ILE A 41 -19.22 -19.90 -8.57
C ILE A 41 -19.09 -18.38 -8.46
N ASN A 42 -18.24 -17.94 -7.54
CA ASN A 42 -17.86 -16.55 -7.34
C ASN A 42 -16.34 -16.43 -7.47
N LEU A 43 -15.92 -15.58 -8.40
CA LEU A 43 -14.52 -15.27 -8.65
C LEU A 43 -14.36 -13.74 -8.65
N SER A 44 -13.39 -13.26 -7.90
CA SER A 44 -13.04 -11.85 -7.76
C SER A 44 -11.59 -11.65 -8.17
N VAL A 45 -11.35 -10.68 -9.02
CA VAL A 45 -10.03 -10.33 -9.56
C VAL A 45 -9.79 -8.87 -9.27
N LEU A 46 -8.81 -8.58 -8.42
CA LEU A 46 -8.33 -7.23 -8.15
C LEU A 46 -7.06 -7.00 -8.95
N VAL A 47 -7.02 -5.94 -9.74
CA VAL A 47 -5.93 -5.57 -10.64
C VAL A 47 -5.32 -4.26 -10.15
N TYR A 48 -4.03 -4.25 -9.85
CA TYR A 48 -3.28 -3.05 -9.54
C TYR A 48 -2.01 -3.01 -10.41
N VAL A 49 -2.04 -2.21 -11.47
CA VAL A 49 -0.94 -2.12 -12.45
C VAL A 49 -0.53 -3.52 -12.93
N ASP A 50 0.66 -4.01 -12.57
CA ASP A 50 1.18 -5.33 -12.94
C ASP A 50 0.66 -6.47 -12.04
N ASP A 51 0.19 -6.16 -10.83
CA ASP A 51 -0.20 -7.14 -9.81
C ASP A 51 -1.69 -7.50 -9.92
N LEU A 52 -1.99 -8.80 -9.98
CA LEU A 52 -3.36 -9.32 -9.91
C LEU A 52 -3.55 -10.24 -8.70
N ILE A 53 -4.54 -9.90 -7.87
CA ILE A 53 -5.06 -10.78 -6.82
C ILE A 53 -6.31 -11.47 -7.35
N ILE A 54 -6.28 -12.81 -7.34
CA ILE A 54 -7.41 -13.64 -7.74
C ILE A 54 -7.89 -14.38 -6.48
N SER A 55 -9.19 -14.26 -6.19
CA SER A 55 -9.86 -14.92 -5.07
C SER A 55 -11.18 -15.49 -5.53
N GLY A 56 -11.64 -16.58 -4.93
CA GLY A 56 -12.90 -17.21 -5.30
C GLY A 56 -13.25 -18.36 -4.38
N ASN A 57 -14.48 -18.86 -4.50
CA ASN A 57 -14.97 -19.98 -3.70
C ASN A 57 -14.73 -21.36 -4.34
N ASP A 58 -14.42 -21.40 -5.65
CA ASP A 58 -14.12 -22.62 -6.38
C ASP A 58 -12.65 -22.62 -6.84
N THR A 59 -11.86 -23.59 -6.38
CA THR A 59 -10.44 -23.68 -6.70
C THR A 59 -10.18 -24.10 -8.14
N SER A 60 -11.06 -24.88 -8.75
CA SER A 60 -10.94 -25.31 -10.15
C SER A 60 -11.14 -24.11 -11.08
N ALA A 61 -12.17 -23.30 -10.83
CA ALA A 61 -12.43 -22.06 -11.55
C ALA A 61 -11.26 -21.07 -11.46
N ILE A 62 -10.60 -20.96 -10.29
CA ILE A 62 -9.40 -20.13 -10.14
C ILE A 62 -8.25 -20.66 -11.00
N VAL A 63 -8.01 -21.98 -11.01
CA VAL A 63 -6.93 -22.60 -11.80
C VAL A 63 -7.18 -22.45 -13.30
N ASP A 64 -8.41 -22.65 -13.75
CA ASP A 64 -8.81 -22.48 -15.14
C ASP A 64 -8.64 -21.02 -15.58
N PHE A 65 -9.09 -20.07 -14.74
CA PHE A 65 -8.95 -18.65 -15.01
C PHE A 65 -7.47 -18.19 -15.02
N LYS A 66 -6.65 -18.68 -14.09
CA LYS A 66 -5.19 -18.45 -14.12
C LYS A 66 -4.55 -18.99 -15.40
N SER A 67 -4.96 -20.16 -15.84
CA SER A 67 -4.45 -20.78 -17.07
C SER A 67 -4.85 -19.99 -18.31
N TYR A 68 -6.11 -19.52 -18.37
CA TYR A 68 -6.59 -18.62 -19.42
C TYR A 68 -5.77 -17.33 -19.47
N LEU A 69 -5.59 -16.67 -18.33
CA LEU A 69 -4.80 -15.45 -18.26
C LEU A 69 -3.34 -15.66 -18.68
N GLY A 70 -2.73 -16.80 -18.31
CA GLY A 70 -1.37 -17.17 -18.74
C GLY A 70 -1.23 -17.47 -20.23
N GLN A 71 -2.33 -17.77 -20.94
CA GLN A 71 -2.34 -17.88 -22.40
C GLN A 71 -2.48 -16.51 -23.08
N CYS A 72 -3.22 -15.59 -22.47
CA CYS A 72 -3.44 -14.26 -23.02
C CYS A 72 -2.27 -13.30 -22.78
N PHE A 73 -1.61 -13.40 -21.63
CA PHE A 73 -0.53 -12.51 -21.22
C PHE A 73 0.68 -13.27 -20.72
N HIS A 74 1.87 -12.72 -20.94
CA HIS A 74 3.09 -13.27 -20.36
C HIS A 74 3.16 -12.88 -18.87
N MET A 75 2.61 -13.75 -18.02
CA MET A 75 2.48 -13.51 -16.58
C MET A 75 3.04 -14.65 -15.75
N LYS A 76 3.46 -14.31 -14.53
CA LYS A 76 4.01 -15.23 -13.54
C LYS A 76 3.00 -15.48 -12.43
N ASP A 77 2.76 -16.75 -12.13
CA ASP A 77 2.05 -17.12 -10.89
C ASP A 77 3.03 -17.05 -9.71
N LEU A 78 2.73 -16.15 -8.77
CA LEU A 78 3.47 -15.99 -7.52
C LEU A 78 2.91 -16.91 -6.40
N GLY A 79 1.88 -17.70 -6.72
CA GLY A 79 1.23 -18.63 -5.82
C GLY A 79 0.30 -17.93 -4.83
N ILE A 80 0.38 -18.37 -3.57
CA ILE A 80 -0.41 -17.78 -2.49
C ILE A 80 0.05 -16.34 -2.23
N LEU A 81 -0.91 -15.42 -2.07
CA LEU A 81 -0.63 -14.02 -1.73
C LEU A 81 0.18 -13.93 -0.44
N LYS A 82 1.44 -13.48 -0.57
CA LYS A 82 2.37 -13.21 0.53
C LYS A 82 2.74 -11.74 0.65
N TYR A 83 2.69 -11.00 -0.45
CA TYR A 83 3.04 -9.59 -0.51
C TYR A 83 2.17 -8.90 -1.54
N PHE A 84 1.66 -7.71 -1.22
CA PHE A 84 0.92 -6.84 -2.14
C PHE A 84 1.01 -5.41 -1.66
N LEU A 85 1.44 -4.49 -2.53
CA LEU A 85 1.59 -3.07 -2.21
C LEU A 85 2.26 -2.86 -0.85
N GLY A 86 3.51 -3.29 -0.68
CA GLY A 86 4.19 -3.04 0.59
C GLY A 86 3.71 -3.86 1.80
N ILE A 87 2.57 -4.54 1.70
CA ILE A 87 1.91 -5.27 2.79
C ILE A 87 2.23 -6.76 2.67
N GLU A 88 2.80 -7.29 3.74
CA GLU A 88 3.05 -8.71 3.95
C GLU A 88 1.77 -9.36 4.48
N VAL A 89 1.42 -10.51 3.89
CA VAL A 89 0.24 -11.29 4.24
C VAL A 89 0.70 -12.62 4.84
N ALA A 90 0.52 -12.77 6.14
CA ALA A 90 0.71 -14.02 6.85
C ALA A 90 -0.64 -14.71 7.06
N ARG A 91 -0.67 -16.04 6.90
CA ARG A 91 -1.89 -16.85 7.08
C ARG A 91 -1.63 -17.88 8.16
N SER A 92 -2.55 -17.99 9.10
CA SER A 92 -2.57 -19.00 10.15
C SER A 92 -3.97 -19.65 10.23
N PRO A 93 -4.13 -20.77 10.95
CA PRO A 93 -5.44 -21.34 11.20
C PRO A 93 -6.40 -20.38 11.93
N GLU A 94 -5.88 -19.40 12.69
CA GLU A 94 -6.70 -18.38 13.36
C GLU A 94 -7.16 -17.26 12.42
N GLY A 95 -6.52 -17.07 11.27
CA GLY A 95 -6.91 -16.06 10.30
C GLY A 95 -5.78 -15.52 9.43
N ILE A 96 -5.96 -14.28 8.99
CA ILE A 96 -5.01 -13.57 8.12
C ILE A 96 -4.46 -12.40 8.92
N PHE A 97 -3.14 -12.28 8.95
CA PHE A 97 -2.42 -11.18 9.56
C PHE A 97 -1.74 -10.34 8.47
N LEU A 98 -1.99 -9.04 8.50
CA LEU A 98 -1.38 -8.07 7.60
C LEU A 98 -0.31 -7.28 8.35
N CYS A 99 0.90 -7.20 7.80
CA CYS A 99 1.96 -6.41 8.41
C CYS A 99 2.83 -5.71 7.37
N GLN A 100 3.57 -4.70 7.81
CA GLN A 100 4.49 -3.93 6.96
C GLN A 100 5.89 -3.92 7.58
N ARG A 101 6.36 -5.06 8.11
CA ARG A 101 7.58 -5.12 8.91
C ARG A 101 8.81 -4.65 8.14
N LYS A 102 8.99 -5.13 6.91
CA LYS A 102 10.09 -4.68 6.04
C LYS A 102 10.03 -3.17 5.83
N TYR A 103 8.85 -2.65 5.50
CA TYR A 103 8.66 -1.22 5.27
C TYR A 103 8.96 -0.37 6.52
N THR A 104 8.57 -0.84 7.71
CA THR A 104 8.93 -0.20 8.99
C THR A 104 10.43 -0.17 9.19
N LEU A 105 11.12 -1.30 8.96
CA LEU A 105 12.58 -1.36 9.09
C LEU A 105 13.29 -0.43 8.10
N ASP A 106 12.77 -0.32 6.88
CA ASP A 106 13.31 0.60 5.87
C ASP A 106 13.14 2.08 6.30
N ILE A 107 12.02 2.45 6.94
CA ILE A 107 11.83 3.80 7.52
C ILE A 107 12.86 4.06 8.61
N ILE A 108 13.03 3.12 9.55
CA ILE A 108 13.96 3.25 10.67
C ILE A 108 15.41 3.34 10.16
N ALA A 109 15.76 2.56 9.14
CA ALA A 109 17.07 2.60 8.50
C ALA A 109 17.34 3.94 7.81
N GLU A 110 16.38 4.47 7.06
CA GLU A 110 16.53 5.78 6.40
C GLU A 110 16.59 6.95 7.37
N ALA A 111 15.98 6.82 8.55
CA ALA A 111 16.07 7.81 9.62
C ALA A 111 17.37 7.69 10.45
N ASP A 112 18.25 6.73 10.14
CA ASP A 112 19.44 6.39 10.93
C ASP A 112 19.13 6.04 12.41
N LEU A 113 17.94 5.47 12.66
CA LEU A 113 17.45 5.09 13.99
C LEU A 113 17.55 3.59 14.28
N LEU A 114 18.32 2.84 13.47
CA LEU A 114 18.53 1.41 13.72
C LEU A 114 19.24 1.19 15.07
N GLY A 115 18.56 0.48 15.97
CA GLY A 115 19.07 0.22 17.33
C GLY A 115 18.88 1.38 18.30
N ALA A 116 18.20 2.46 17.89
CA ALA A 116 17.80 3.52 18.79
C ALA A 116 16.81 3.00 19.85
N ARG A 117 16.82 3.64 21.03
CA ARG A 117 15.89 3.30 22.11
C ARG A 117 14.50 3.82 21.75
N PRO A 118 13.45 2.99 21.75
CA PRO A 118 12.09 3.45 21.48
C PRO A 118 11.63 4.50 22.48
N ALA A 119 10.96 5.54 22.00
CA ALA A 119 10.28 6.50 22.85
C ALA A 119 9.08 5.83 23.55
N GLY A 120 8.77 6.26 24.78
CA GLY A 120 7.62 5.75 25.52
C GLY A 120 6.26 6.20 24.97
N SER A 121 6.25 7.19 24.09
CA SER A 121 5.08 7.70 23.38
C SER A 121 5.47 8.23 22.01
N HIS A 122 4.61 8.04 21.01
CA HIS A 122 4.82 8.51 19.64
C HIS A 122 4.92 10.04 19.55
N ILE A 123 4.19 10.74 20.43
CA ILE A 123 4.21 12.20 20.53
C ILE A 123 4.19 12.60 22.01
N GLU A 124 4.69 13.79 22.32
CA GLU A 124 4.63 14.34 23.67
C GLU A 124 3.20 14.73 24.06
N GLN A 125 2.83 14.48 25.31
CA GLN A 125 1.54 14.93 25.83
C GLN A 125 1.54 16.44 25.99
N ASN A 126 0.43 17.10 25.65
CA ASN A 126 0.29 18.56 25.65
C ASN A 126 1.33 19.26 24.75
N HIS A 127 1.69 18.65 23.63
CA HIS A 127 2.60 19.23 22.65
C HIS A 127 2.10 20.61 22.17
N THR A 128 3.04 21.51 21.89
CA THR A 128 2.75 22.88 21.42
C THR A 128 3.09 23.07 19.94
N LEU A 129 3.07 22.00 19.14
CA LEU A 129 3.41 22.02 17.70
C LEU A 129 2.68 23.14 16.92
N ALA A 130 1.38 23.32 17.15
CA ALA A 130 0.60 24.37 16.47
C ALA A 130 1.04 25.81 16.80
N VAL A 131 1.74 26.01 17.92
CA VAL A 131 2.23 27.31 18.40
C VAL A 131 3.77 27.39 18.31
N ALA A 132 4.40 26.40 17.67
CA ALA A 132 5.85 26.42 17.47
C ALA A 132 6.23 27.66 16.64
N ASP A 133 7.18 28.43 17.16
CA ASP A 133 7.69 29.65 16.50
C ASP A 133 9.19 29.60 16.23
N ASP A 134 9.74 28.39 16.14
CA ASP A 134 11.12 28.09 15.79
C ASP A 134 11.39 28.15 14.28
N ASP A 135 12.65 28.04 13.88
CA ASP A 135 13.03 28.17 12.47
C ASP A 135 12.34 27.12 11.58
N LEU A 136 12.04 27.55 10.35
CA LEU A 136 11.53 26.65 9.32
C LEU A 136 12.52 25.53 9.07
N PHE A 137 11.98 24.33 8.89
CA PHE A 137 12.80 23.18 8.55
C PHE A 137 13.32 23.34 7.11
N HIS A 138 14.63 23.22 6.95
CA HIS A 138 15.32 23.52 5.70
C HIS A 138 15.01 22.52 4.57
N ASP A 139 14.72 21.25 4.90
CA ASP A 139 14.48 20.19 3.93
C ASP A 139 13.00 19.74 3.90
N LEU A 140 12.22 20.43 3.08
CA LEU A 140 10.79 20.13 2.88
C LEU A 140 10.57 18.73 2.29
N GLU A 141 11.48 18.25 1.44
CA GLU A 141 11.33 16.97 0.75
C GLU A 141 11.50 15.83 1.73
N MET A 142 12.51 15.90 2.60
CA MET A 142 12.75 14.90 3.63
C MET A 142 11.58 14.82 4.63
N TYR A 143 11.04 15.96 5.06
CA TYR A 143 9.85 15.98 5.93
C TYR A 143 8.64 15.33 5.24
N ARG A 144 8.33 15.75 4.01
CA ARG A 144 7.18 15.23 3.24
C ARG A 144 7.31 13.75 2.94
N ARG A 145 8.51 13.31 2.58
CA ARG A 145 8.82 11.90 2.34
C ARG A 145 8.57 11.09 3.61
N LEU A 146 9.13 11.49 4.74
CA LEU A 146 8.95 10.76 6.00
C LEU A 146 7.48 10.70 6.42
N VAL A 147 6.79 11.84 6.46
CA VAL A 147 5.37 11.89 6.85
C VAL A 147 4.51 11.08 5.87
N GLY A 148 4.79 11.15 4.56
CA GLY A 148 4.14 10.32 3.55
C GLY A 148 4.32 8.82 3.82
N ARG A 149 5.52 8.39 4.22
CA ARG A 149 5.77 7.00 4.60
C ARG A 149 5.04 6.60 5.88
N LEU A 150 4.97 7.48 6.87
CA LEU A 150 4.23 7.22 8.11
C LEU A 150 2.72 7.15 7.87
N ILE A 151 2.16 7.96 6.96
CA ILE A 151 0.77 7.84 6.48
C ILE A 151 0.55 6.45 5.90
N TYR A 152 1.44 5.98 5.04
CA TYR A 152 1.31 4.66 4.46
C TYR A 152 1.45 3.52 5.48
N LEU A 153 2.30 3.69 6.50
CA LEU A 153 2.44 2.73 7.58
C LEU A 153 1.19 2.68 8.48
N SER A 154 0.44 3.78 8.60
CA SER A 154 -0.75 3.87 9.46
C SER A 154 -1.86 2.88 9.06
N PHE A 155 -1.86 2.37 7.82
CA PHE A 155 -2.80 1.33 7.37
C PHE A 155 -2.69 0.02 8.17
N THR A 156 -1.49 -0.35 8.63
CA THR A 156 -1.28 -1.53 9.51
C THR A 156 -0.93 -1.18 10.95
N ARG A 157 -0.69 0.12 11.24
CA ARG A 157 -0.36 0.66 12.56
C ARG A 157 -1.32 1.80 12.95
N PRO A 158 -2.58 1.48 13.30
CA PRO A 158 -3.58 2.50 13.65
C PRO A 158 -3.21 3.30 14.89
N ASP A 159 -2.33 2.79 15.74
CA ASP A 159 -1.75 3.49 16.89
C ASP A 159 -0.96 4.75 16.50
N LEU A 160 -0.45 4.82 15.26
CA LEU A 160 0.24 6.00 14.74
C LEU A 160 -0.70 7.07 14.20
N ALA A 161 -1.99 6.75 13.99
CA ALA A 161 -2.92 7.59 13.22
C ALA A 161 -3.04 9.01 13.78
N TYR A 162 -3.07 9.15 15.11
CA TYR A 162 -3.13 10.46 15.76
C TYR A 162 -1.89 11.30 15.46
N THR A 163 -0.70 10.77 15.73
CA THR A 163 0.57 11.48 15.54
C THR A 163 0.76 11.88 14.08
N VAL A 164 0.49 10.94 13.16
CA VAL A 164 0.60 11.17 11.73
C VAL A 164 -0.39 12.23 11.24
N HIS A 165 -1.63 12.21 11.75
CA HIS A 165 -2.62 13.24 11.43
C HIS A 165 -2.13 14.65 11.81
N ILE A 166 -1.53 14.81 13.00
CA ILE A 166 -0.98 16.10 13.44
C ILE A 166 0.21 16.52 12.57
N LEU A 167 1.18 15.64 12.34
CA LEU A 167 2.36 15.95 11.52
C LEU A 167 2.01 16.31 10.07
N ALA A 168 0.98 15.68 9.51
CA ALA A 168 0.50 15.95 8.15
C ALA A 168 -0.04 17.38 7.97
N GLN A 169 -0.46 18.06 9.04
CA GLN A 169 -0.93 19.45 8.97
C GLN A 169 0.19 20.44 8.58
N PHE A 170 1.45 20.07 8.82
CA PHE A 170 2.61 20.95 8.63
C PHE A 170 3.40 20.65 7.35
N MET A 171 2.82 19.93 6.37
CA MET A 171 3.51 19.51 5.13
C MET A 171 3.95 20.68 4.22
N GLN A 172 3.32 21.85 4.34
CA GLN A 172 3.63 23.01 3.50
C GLN A 172 4.81 23.81 4.04
N ALA A 173 4.84 24.04 5.35
CA ALA A 173 5.84 24.84 6.06
C ALA A 173 6.18 24.18 7.42
N PRO A 174 6.90 23.03 7.42
CA PRO A 174 7.36 22.40 8.64
C PRO A 174 8.41 23.28 9.33
N ARG A 175 8.51 23.13 10.65
CA ARG A 175 9.49 23.80 11.50
C ARG A 175 10.36 22.72 12.16
N GLN A 176 11.46 23.11 12.79
CA GLN A 176 12.40 22.17 13.42
C GLN A 176 11.70 21.25 14.45
N THR A 177 10.79 21.80 15.26
CA THR A 177 10.02 21.04 16.26
C THR A 177 9.10 20.00 15.60
N HIS A 178 8.54 20.31 14.40
CA HIS A 178 7.75 19.34 13.65
C HIS A 178 8.61 18.16 13.18
N TRP A 179 9.83 18.44 12.72
CA TRP A 179 10.77 17.39 12.32
C TRP A 179 11.18 16.51 13.52
N GLU A 180 11.48 17.10 14.66
CA GLU A 180 11.82 16.36 15.88
C GLU A 180 10.66 15.46 16.35
N ALA A 181 9.43 15.97 16.28
CA ALA A 181 8.24 15.17 16.57
C ALA A 181 8.05 14.01 15.57
N ALA A 182 8.34 14.23 14.28
CA ALA A 182 8.33 13.17 13.28
C ALA A 182 9.41 12.12 13.56
N MET A 183 10.62 12.54 13.96
CA MET A 183 11.71 11.64 14.31
C MET A 183 11.47 10.84 15.59
N ARG A 184 10.77 11.41 16.56
CA ARG A 184 10.31 10.67 17.73
C ARG A 184 9.30 9.57 17.39
N THR A 185 8.53 9.75 16.31
CA THR A 185 7.49 8.80 15.90
C THR A 185 8.09 7.53 15.30
N VAL A 186 9.26 7.64 14.65
CA VAL A 186 10.02 6.55 14.04
C VAL A 186 10.71 5.70 15.10
#